data_AF-A0A1D2QRD8-F1
#
_entry.id   AF-A0A1D2QRD8-F1
#
_cell.length_a   1.000
_cell.length_b   1.000
_cell.length_c   1.000
_cell.angle_alpha   90.00
_cell.angle_beta   90.00
_cell.angle_gamma   90.00
#
_symmetry.space_group_name_H-M   'P 1'
#
loop_
_entity.id
_entity.type
_entity.pdbx_description
1 polymer ?
#
loop_
_entity_poly.entity_id
_entity_poly.type
_entity_poly.pdbx_seq_one_letter_code
_entity_poly.pdbx_strand_id
1 'polypeptide(L)'
;MDIKKVIKRDGLIVINPDDEAVPYCEGDTNRFSHMVAMWVDQGGVIEEIEKTLDELKANAMGEVKRFATEIRAAMTGHADANEVTGWLKKVPRAERIINGTASEKDIAIQQAECDERGHGETPLELAEKQIEKSDRLDTAIAVIDGMQSAALPAIQSKRNENTLAELLEELKAKATQKLKELKEAENG
;
A
#
# COMPACT_ATOMS: atom_id res chain seq x y z
N MET A 1 46.21 13.84 9.22
CA MET A 1 44.92 14.05 8.55
C MET A 1 43.96 13.16 9.31
N ASP A 2 43.32 13.73 10.34
CA ASP A 2 42.57 12.98 11.34
C ASP A 2 41.27 12.43 10.75
N ILE A 3 40.99 11.17 11.06
CA ILE A 3 39.90 10.40 10.47
C ILE A 3 38.64 10.68 11.28
N LYS A 4 37.95 11.80 10.98
CA LYS A 4 36.66 12.11 11.59
C LYS A 4 35.70 10.92 11.44
N LYS A 5 35.17 10.43 12.56
CA LYS A 5 34.23 9.30 12.58
C LYS A 5 32.85 9.71 12.04
N VAL A 6 32.38 9.02 11.00
CA VAL A 6 31.10 9.26 10.31
C VAL A 6 30.06 8.21 10.73
N ILE A 7 28.95 8.66 11.33
CA ILE A 7 27.78 7.79 11.59
C ILE A 7 26.73 8.06 10.51
N LYS A 8 26.28 7.00 9.82
CA LYS A 8 25.21 7.06 8.81
C LYS A 8 23.91 6.50 9.37
N ARG A 9 22.83 7.28 9.32
CA ARG A 9 21.47 6.80 9.62
C ARG A 9 20.44 7.65 8.88
N ASP A 10 19.46 7.02 8.23
CA ASP A 10 18.32 7.68 7.58
C ASP A 10 18.68 8.82 6.60
N GLY A 11 19.84 8.70 5.91
CA GLY A 11 20.32 9.73 4.98
C GLY A 11 21.03 10.91 5.64
N LEU A 12 21.39 10.82 6.92
CA LEU A 12 22.19 11.83 7.62
C LEU A 12 23.57 11.29 7.98
N ILE A 13 24.59 12.11 7.78
CA ILE A 13 25.93 11.96 8.35
C ILE A 13 26.06 12.92 9.51
N VAL A 14 26.46 12.40 10.67
CA VAL A 14 26.90 13.25 11.78
C VAL A 14 28.41 13.15 11.90
N ILE A 15 29.08 14.30 11.82
CA ILE A 15 30.53 14.42 11.93
C ILE A 15 30.88 14.86 13.35
N ASN A 16 31.46 13.95 14.14
CA ASN A 16 31.91 14.25 15.49
C ASN A 16 33.14 15.19 15.44
N PRO A 17 33.13 16.34 16.15
CA PRO A 17 34.29 17.23 16.22
C PRO A 17 35.50 16.62 16.97
N ASP A 18 35.29 15.67 17.89
CA ASP A 18 36.30 15.29 18.90
C ASP A 18 36.85 13.84 18.79
N ASP A 19 36.62 13.12 17.69
CA ASP A 19 37.16 11.77 17.38
C ASP A 19 36.97 10.64 18.43
N GLU A 20 36.25 10.90 19.53
CA GLU A 20 35.98 9.89 20.55
C GLU A 20 34.89 8.90 20.10
N ALA A 21 35.25 7.61 20.13
CA ALA A 21 34.39 6.52 19.72
C ALA A 21 33.31 6.23 20.78
N VAL A 22 32.09 6.71 20.56
CA VAL A 22 30.93 6.29 21.36
C VAL A 22 30.33 5.01 20.72
N PRO A 23 30.10 3.93 21.49
CA PRO A 23 29.45 2.73 20.97
C PRO A 23 27.98 3.02 20.64
N TYR A 24 27.66 2.97 19.34
CA TYR A 24 26.29 3.02 18.85
C TYR A 24 25.67 1.62 18.92
N CYS A 25 24.51 1.51 19.57
CA CYS A 25 23.67 0.31 19.52
C CYS A 25 22.52 0.60 18.57
N GLU A 26 22.45 -0.14 17.45
CA GLU A 26 21.30 -0.09 16.53
C GLU A 26 20.02 -0.46 17.29
N GLY A 27 19.00 0.41 17.23
CA GLY A 27 17.66 0.15 17.76
C GLY A 27 17.09 1.21 18.71
N ASP A 28 17.91 2.10 19.28
CA ASP A 28 17.45 3.15 20.21
C ASP A 28 17.39 4.52 19.52
N THR A 29 16.22 4.87 18.98
CA THR A 29 15.95 6.15 18.29
C THR A 29 16.05 7.36 19.22
N ASN A 30 15.69 7.20 20.49
CA ASN A 30 15.76 8.27 21.48
C ASN A 30 17.22 8.61 21.82
N ARG A 31 18.06 7.59 21.96
CA ARG A 31 19.48 7.78 22.26
C ARG A 31 20.26 8.35 21.08
N PHE A 32 19.90 7.97 19.84
CA PHE A 32 20.48 8.58 18.64
C PHE A 32 20.14 10.07 18.57
N SER A 33 18.87 10.44 18.73
CA SER A 33 18.44 11.84 18.67
C SER A 33 19.12 12.73 19.73
N HIS A 34 19.28 12.22 20.95
CA HIS A 34 19.99 12.91 22.02
C HIS A 34 21.50 13.06 21.74
N MET A 35 22.12 12.02 21.18
CA MET A 35 23.54 12.04 20.80
C MET A 35 23.81 13.01 19.65
N VAL A 36 22.93 13.05 18.64
CA VAL A 36 23.03 14.02 17.55
C VAL A 36 22.89 15.45 18.07
N ALA A 37 21.92 15.71 18.96
CA ALA A 37 21.76 17.02 19.57
C ALA A 37 23.01 17.47 20.35
N MET A 38 23.58 16.58 21.17
CA MET A 38 24.85 16.86 21.88
C MET A 38 26.00 17.19 20.93
N TRP A 39 26.13 16.47 19.82
CA TRP A 39 27.23 16.69 18.87
C TRP A 39 27.06 17.98 18.08
N VAL A 40 25.84 18.35 17.71
CA VAL A 40 25.56 19.66 17.09
C VAL A 40 25.90 20.79 18.05
N ASP A 41 25.53 20.67 19.33
CA ASP A 41 25.85 21.68 20.36
C ASP A 41 27.37 21.85 20.58
N GLN A 42 28.15 20.81 20.27
CA GLN A 42 29.63 20.82 20.32
C GLN A 42 30.29 21.27 19.00
N GLY A 43 29.50 21.73 18.02
CA GLY A 43 30.02 22.21 16.73
C GLY A 43 30.14 21.12 15.65
N GLY A 44 29.56 19.94 15.89
CA GLY A 44 29.38 18.91 14.88
C GLY A 44 28.41 19.35 13.78
N VAL A 45 28.64 18.85 12.57
CA VAL A 45 27.82 19.16 11.39
C VAL A 45 26.97 17.95 11.05
N ILE A 46 25.69 18.19 10.77
CA ILE A 46 24.81 17.21 10.13
C ILE A 46 24.83 17.51 8.65
N GLU A 47 25.29 16.55 7.86
CA GLU A 47 25.21 16.61 6.40
C GLU A 47 24.10 15.67 5.92
N GLU A 48 23.21 16.19 5.09
CA GLU A 48 22.25 15.37 4.36
C GLU A 48 23.01 14.63 3.25
N ILE A 49 22.96 13.30 3.28
CA ILE A 49 23.54 12.47 2.24
C ILE A 49 22.62 12.59 1.03
N GLU A 50 23.14 13.13 -0.06
CA GLU A 50 22.46 13.07 -1.35
C GLU A 50 22.17 11.60 -1.69
N LYS A 51 20.88 11.25 -1.73
CA LYS A 51 20.45 9.88 -2.07
C LYS A 51 20.89 9.59 -3.48
N THR A 52 21.47 8.42 -3.69
CA THR A 52 21.78 7.96 -5.04
C THR A 52 20.49 7.76 -5.84
N LEU A 53 20.58 7.91 -7.17
CA LEU A 53 19.46 7.63 -8.07
C LEU A 53 18.87 6.22 -7.85
N ASP A 54 19.70 5.24 -7.52
CA ASP A 54 19.25 3.87 -7.24
C ASP A 54 18.46 3.78 -5.94
N GLU A 55 18.87 4.49 -4.88
CA GLU A 55 18.08 4.61 -3.64
C GLU A 55 16.75 5.35 -3.88
N LEU A 56 16.76 6.39 -4.71
CA LEU A 56 15.54 7.10 -5.09
C LEU A 56 14.57 6.20 -5.85
N LYS A 57 15.06 5.38 -6.79
CA LYS A 57 14.26 4.37 -7.50
C LYS A 57 13.70 3.30 -6.55
N ALA A 58 14.53 2.79 -5.65
CA ALA A 58 14.11 1.78 -4.68
C ALA A 58 12.99 2.30 -3.78
N ASN A 59 13.14 3.53 -3.27
CA ASN A 59 12.11 4.22 -2.49
C ASN A 59 10.82 4.40 -3.30
N ALA A 60 10.94 4.91 -4.52
CA ALA A 60 9.81 5.11 -5.42
C ALA A 60 9.04 3.82 -5.71
N MET A 61 9.74 2.71 -5.98
CA MET A 61 9.11 1.39 -6.16
C MET A 61 8.44 0.90 -4.88
N GLY A 62 9.04 1.17 -3.71
CA GLY A 62 8.45 0.89 -2.40
C GLY A 62 7.15 1.67 -2.17
N GLU A 63 7.13 2.96 -2.50
CA GLU A 63 5.94 3.82 -2.40
C GLU A 63 4.81 3.32 -3.31
N VAL A 64 5.12 2.99 -4.57
CA VAL A 64 4.12 2.44 -5.51
C VAL A 64 3.52 1.14 -4.97
N LYS A 65 4.34 0.23 -4.43
CA LYS A 65 3.85 -1.03 -3.85
C LYS A 65 2.99 -0.79 -2.61
N ARG A 66 3.41 0.10 -1.72
CA ARG A 66 2.65 0.46 -0.50
C ARG A 66 1.31 1.07 -0.86
N PHE A 67 1.31 2.04 -1.78
CA PHE A 67 0.09 2.67 -2.27
C PHE A 67 -0.88 1.66 -2.91
N ALA A 68 -0.39 0.74 -3.74
CA ALA A 68 -1.21 -0.32 -4.31
C ALA A 68 -1.81 -1.23 -3.22
N THR A 69 -1.05 -1.58 -2.19
CA THR A 69 -1.54 -2.35 -1.03
C THR A 69 -2.62 -1.60 -0.27
N GLU A 70 -2.42 -0.31 0.02
CA GLU A 70 -3.39 0.53 0.72
C GLU A 70 -4.70 0.64 -0.06
N ILE A 71 -4.65 0.79 -1.39
CA ILE A 71 -5.87 0.79 -2.20
C ILE A 71 -6.55 -0.57 -2.13
N ARG A 72 -5.84 -1.69 -2.34
CA ARG A 72 -6.47 -3.02 -2.27
C ARG A 72 -7.16 -3.23 -0.93
N ALA A 73 -6.52 -2.81 0.17
CA ALA A 73 -7.14 -2.84 1.49
C ALA A 73 -8.38 -1.94 1.59
N ALA A 74 -8.33 -0.72 1.06
CA ALA A 74 -9.48 0.18 1.08
C ALA A 74 -10.67 -0.38 0.28
N MET A 75 -10.42 -0.99 -0.88
CA MET A 75 -11.45 -1.60 -1.73
C MET A 75 -12.11 -2.80 -1.06
N THR A 76 -11.35 -3.60 -0.31
CA THR A 76 -11.94 -4.70 0.45
C THR A 76 -12.62 -4.27 1.75
N GLY A 77 -12.58 -2.97 2.11
CA GLY A 77 -13.04 -2.48 3.41
C GLY A 77 -12.15 -2.97 4.57
N HIS A 78 -10.87 -3.18 4.29
CA HIS A 78 -9.89 -3.80 5.18
C HIS A 78 -10.24 -5.24 5.55
N ALA A 79 -10.93 -5.96 4.66
CA ALA A 79 -11.29 -7.35 4.90
C ALA A 79 -10.04 -8.19 5.15
N ASP A 80 -10.13 -9.08 6.13
CA ASP A 80 -9.03 -9.99 6.45
C ASP A 80 -8.88 -11.12 5.41
N ALA A 81 -7.80 -11.90 5.53
CA ALA A 81 -7.54 -12.99 4.59
C ALA A 81 -8.65 -14.06 4.57
N ASN A 82 -9.33 -14.30 5.69
CA ASN A 82 -10.44 -15.26 5.76
C ASN A 82 -11.69 -14.70 5.09
N GLU A 83 -11.98 -13.42 5.24
CA GLU A 83 -13.10 -12.75 4.56
C GLU A 83 -12.92 -12.76 3.05
N VAL A 84 -11.73 -12.39 2.56
CA VAL A 84 -11.39 -12.44 1.12
C VAL A 84 -11.47 -13.88 0.60
N THR A 85 -10.95 -14.86 1.35
CA THR A 85 -11.06 -16.28 0.99
C THR A 85 -12.52 -16.76 0.99
N GLY A 86 -13.35 -16.21 1.88
CA GLY A 86 -14.78 -16.47 1.95
C GLY A 86 -15.49 -16.10 0.65
N TRP A 87 -15.10 -14.99 0.01
CA TRP A 87 -15.69 -14.54 -1.25
C TRP A 87 -15.55 -15.55 -2.38
N LEU A 88 -14.43 -16.29 -2.44
CA LEU A 88 -14.22 -17.38 -3.42
C LEU A 88 -15.31 -18.48 -3.35
N LYS A 89 -15.98 -18.62 -2.20
CA LYS A 89 -17.10 -19.56 -2.01
C LYS A 89 -18.47 -18.90 -2.08
N LYS A 90 -18.55 -17.56 -1.93
CA LYS A 90 -19.81 -16.80 -2.02
C LYS A 90 -20.17 -16.55 -3.49
N VAL A 91 -19.21 -16.15 -4.32
CA VAL A 91 -19.44 -15.79 -5.73
C VAL A 91 -20.04 -16.95 -6.54
N PRO A 92 -19.45 -18.17 -6.58
CA PRO A 92 -20.04 -19.26 -7.36
C PRO A 92 -21.42 -19.71 -6.83
N ARG A 93 -21.70 -19.49 -5.54
CA ARG A 93 -23.01 -19.77 -4.94
C ARG A 93 -24.03 -18.75 -5.37
N ALA A 94 -23.68 -17.47 -5.32
CA ALA A 94 -24.51 -16.38 -5.79
C ALA A 94 -24.85 -16.57 -7.28
N GLU A 95 -23.87 -16.93 -8.13
CA GLU A 95 -24.10 -17.28 -9.53
C GLU A 95 -25.11 -18.42 -9.70
N ARG A 96 -24.98 -19.50 -8.90
CA ARG A 96 -25.94 -20.61 -8.96
C ARG A 96 -27.36 -20.18 -8.55
N ILE A 97 -27.48 -19.31 -7.54
CA ILE A 97 -28.78 -18.78 -7.09
C ILE A 97 -29.42 -17.95 -8.20
N ILE A 98 -28.68 -17.01 -8.78
CA ILE A 98 -29.14 -16.15 -9.89
C ILE A 98 -29.56 -16.99 -11.10
N ASN A 99 -28.77 -18.01 -11.45
CA ASN A 99 -29.05 -18.89 -12.59
C ASN A 99 -30.14 -19.95 -12.32
N GLY A 100 -30.72 -20.00 -11.11
CA GLY A 100 -31.73 -21.00 -10.75
C GLY A 100 -31.20 -22.44 -10.67
N THR A 101 -29.88 -22.62 -10.49
CA THR A 101 -29.20 -23.93 -10.41
C THR A 101 -28.68 -24.24 -9.00
N ALA A 102 -28.98 -23.39 -8.03
CA ALA A 102 -28.60 -23.56 -6.64
C ALA A 102 -29.25 -24.79 -6.01
N SER A 103 -28.47 -25.49 -5.18
CA SER A 103 -29.00 -26.53 -4.30
C SER A 103 -29.79 -25.94 -3.14
N GLU A 104 -30.65 -26.72 -2.48
CA GLU A 104 -31.32 -26.30 -1.24
C GLU A 104 -30.32 -25.84 -0.16
N LYS A 105 -29.15 -26.47 -0.11
CA LYS A 105 -28.06 -26.07 0.80
C LYS A 105 -27.48 -24.71 0.45
N ASP A 106 -27.33 -24.39 -0.84
CA ASP A 106 -26.86 -23.07 -1.28
C ASP A 106 -27.84 -21.99 -0.82
N ILE A 107 -29.14 -22.22 -1.05
CA ILE A 107 -30.22 -21.31 -0.66
C ILE A 107 -30.26 -21.15 0.87
N ALA A 108 -30.18 -22.24 1.64
CA ALA A 108 -30.21 -22.19 3.10
C ALA A 108 -29.03 -21.40 3.70
N ILE A 109 -27.82 -21.55 3.13
CA ILE A 109 -26.66 -20.78 3.61
C ILE A 109 -26.81 -19.30 3.25
N GLN A 110 -27.33 -18.98 2.07
CA GLN A 110 -27.59 -17.59 1.67
C GLN A 110 -28.68 -16.96 2.55
N GLN A 111 -29.75 -17.70 2.84
CA GLN A 111 -30.81 -17.27 3.74
C GLN A 111 -30.30 -16.99 5.15
N ALA A 112 -29.44 -17.86 5.69
CA ALA A 112 -28.82 -17.63 6.99
C ALA A 112 -28.00 -16.31 7.02
N GLU A 113 -27.32 -15.95 5.93
CA GLU A 113 -26.65 -14.64 5.84
C GLU A 113 -27.66 -13.47 5.78
N CYS A 114 -28.75 -13.61 5.02
CA CYS A 114 -29.83 -12.61 4.99
C CYS A 114 -30.44 -12.38 6.38
N ASP A 115 -30.72 -13.45 7.11
CA ASP A 115 -31.34 -13.41 8.43
C ASP A 115 -30.47 -12.67 9.44
N GLU A 116 -29.17 -12.95 9.46
CA GLU A 116 -28.21 -12.29 10.38
C GLU A 116 -27.95 -10.82 10.00
N ARG A 117 -28.02 -10.46 8.72
CA ARG A 117 -27.86 -9.07 8.26
C ARG A 117 -29.06 -8.20 8.64
N GLY A 118 -30.25 -8.79 8.75
CA GLY A 118 -31.45 -8.07 9.20
C GLY A 118 -31.93 -6.96 8.24
N HIS A 119 -31.55 -7.02 6.96
CA HIS A 119 -31.91 -6.01 5.95
C HIS A 119 -33.22 -6.29 5.20
N GLY A 120 -33.89 -7.41 5.51
CA GLY A 120 -35.12 -7.82 4.81
C GLY A 120 -34.90 -8.22 3.35
N GLU A 121 -33.65 -8.46 2.95
CA GLU A 121 -33.30 -8.91 1.59
C GLU A 121 -33.49 -10.42 1.43
N THR A 122 -33.90 -10.84 0.25
CA THR A 122 -34.03 -12.25 -0.15
C THR A 122 -32.66 -12.84 -0.50
N PRO A 123 -32.53 -14.18 -0.53
CA PRO A 123 -31.31 -14.84 -1.01
C PRO A 123 -30.89 -14.40 -2.42
N LEU A 124 -31.86 -14.11 -3.30
CA LEU A 124 -31.59 -13.66 -4.66
C LEU A 124 -31.01 -12.24 -4.67
N GLU A 125 -31.63 -11.29 -3.96
CA GLU A 125 -31.13 -9.90 -3.87
C GLU A 125 -29.74 -9.84 -3.22
N LEU A 126 -29.49 -10.66 -2.20
CA LEU A 126 -28.16 -10.75 -1.60
C LEU A 126 -27.14 -11.36 -2.58
N ALA A 127 -27.54 -12.36 -3.37
CA ALA A 127 -26.67 -12.95 -4.38
C ALA A 127 -26.27 -11.91 -5.44
N GLU A 128 -27.22 -11.12 -5.95
CA GLU A 128 -26.96 -10.04 -6.91
C GLU A 128 -25.95 -9.02 -6.35
N LYS A 129 -26.15 -8.56 -5.10
CA LYS A 129 -25.19 -7.65 -4.43
C LYS A 129 -23.81 -8.25 -4.25
N GLN A 130 -23.72 -9.56 -3.98
CA GLN A 130 -22.44 -10.25 -3.83
C GLN A 130 -21.68 -10.34 -5.16
N ILE A 131 -22.37 -10.61 -6.28
CA ILE A 131 -21.78 -10.59 -7.62
C ILE A 131 -21.33 -9.17 -7.98
N GLU A 132 -22.21 -8.19 -7.83
CA GLU A 132 -21.88 -6.79 -8.11
C GLU A 132 -20.65 -6.33 -7.32
N LYS A 133 -20.58 -6.66 -6.02
CA LYS A 133 -19.40 -6.36 -5.20
C LYS A 133 -18.15 -7.08 -5.73
N SER A 134 -18.27 -8.35 -6.14
CA SER A 134 -17.14 -9.11 -6.69
C SER A 134 -16.61 -8.48 -7.97
N ASP A 135 -17.49 -8.17 -8.92
CA ASP A 135 -17.10 -7.59 -10.21
C ASP A 135 -16.40 -6.24 -10.04
N ARG A 136 -16.90 -5.42 -9.11
CA ARG A 136 -16.27 -4.14 -8.75
C ARG A 136 -14.86 -4.36 -8.18
N LEU A 137 -14.70 -5.30 -7.26
CA LEU A 137 -13.40 -5.64 -6.67
C LEU A 137 -12.41 -6.18 -7.69
N ASP A 138 -12.84 -7.11 -8.54
CA ASP A 138 -12.01 -7.70 -9.59
C ASP A 138 -11.54 -6.64 -10.58
N THR A 139 -12.45 -5.74 -10.98
CA THR A 139 -12.12 -4.59 -11.83
C THR A 139 -11.09 -3.68 -11.17
N ALA A 140 -11.30 -3.33 -9.89
CA ALA A 140 -10.40 -2.48 -9.14
C ALA A 140 -8.99 -3.10 -9.02
N ILE A 141 -8.92 -4.38 -8.66
CA ILE A 141 -7.65 -5.13 -8.53
C ILE A 141 -6.93 -5.17 -9.88
N ALA A 142 -7.63 -5.50 -10.97
CA ALA A 142 -7.04 -5.54 -12.30
C ALA A 142 -6.44 -4.20 -12.73
N VAL A 143 -7.12 -3.08 -12.43
CA VAL A 143 -6.61 -1.73 -12.70
C VAL A 143 -5.37 -1.45 -11.87
N ILE A 144 -5.39 -1.71 -10.55
CA ILE A 144 -4.26 -1.46 -9.66
C ILE A 144 -3.03 -2.29 -10.08
N ASP A 145 -3.23 -3.57 -10.39
CA ASP A 145 -2.17 -4.48 -10.81
C ASP A 145 -1.56 -4.03 -12.14
N GLY A 146 -2.39 -3.62 -13.09
CA GLY A 146 -1.92 -3.04 -14.36
C GLY A 146 -1.11 -1.76 -14.16
N MET A 147 -1.57 -0.88 -13.27
CA MET A 147 -0.86 0.36 -12.93
C MET A 147 0.47 0.10 -12.25
N GLN A 148 0.51 -0.80 -11.27
CA GLN A 148 1.75 -1.20 -10.59
C GLN A 148 2.73 -1.84 -11.57
N SER A 149 2.25 -2.75 -12.42
CA SER A 149 3.05 -3.44 -13.44
C SER A 149 3.66 -2.47 -14.46
N ALA A 150 2.95 -1.40 -14.82
CA ALA A 150 3.48 -0.34 -15.70
C ALA A 150 4.46 0.61 -14.98
N ALA A 151 4.21 0.93 -13.71
CA ALA A 151 4.99 1.90 -12.94
C ALA A 151 6.41 1.41 -12.62
N LEU A 152 6.57 0.16 -12.19
CA LEU A 152 7.87 -0.40 -11.79
C LEU A 152 8.95 -0.32 -12.90
N PRO A 153 8.71 -0.79 -14.14
CA PRO A 153 9.69 -0.65 -15.22
C PRO A 153 9.90 0.80 -15.64
N ALA A 154 8.86 1.65 -15.57
CA ALA A 154 8.99 3.08 -15.87
C ALA A 154 9.97 3.77 -14.91
N ILE A 155 9.87 3.49 -13.60
CA ILE A 155 10.79 3.97 -12.57
C ILE A 155 12.22 3.47 -12.83
N GLN A 156 12.37 2.16 -13.10
CA GLN A 156 13.68 1.56 -13.34
C GLN A 156 14.41 2.20 -14.53
N SER A 157 13.66 2.62 -15.56
CA SER A 157 14.20 3.19 -16.80
C SER A 157 14.77 4.60 -16.67
N LYS A 158 14.46 5.33 -15.58
CA LYS A 158 14.88 6.74 -15.41
C LYS A 158 16.39 6.86 -15.20
N ARG A 159 16.97 7.93 -15.76
CA ARG A 159 18.43 8.16 -15.76
C ARG A 159 18.88 9.34 -14.90
N ASN A 160 17.93 10.09 -14.36
CA ASN A 160 18.20 11.23 -13.48
C ASN A 160 17.00 11.44 -12.54
N GLU A 161 17.22 12.26 -11.53
CA GLU A 161 16.29 12.48 -10.42
C GLU A 161 15.07 13.30 -10.84
N ASN A 162 15.27 14.38 -11.61
CA ASN A 162 14.19 15.25 -12.07
C ASN A 162 13.11 14.45 -12.85
N THR A 163 13.53 13.61 -13.79
CA THR A 163 12.61 12.80 -14.60
C THR A 163 11.96 11.65 -13.82
N LEU A 164 12.52 11.28 -12.66
CA LEU A 164 11.92 10.33 -11.73
C LEU A 164 10.84 11.02 -10.88
N ALA A 165 11.11 12.21 -10.35
CA ALA A 165 10.14 12.99 -9.58
C ALA A 165 8.88 13.32 -10.40
N GLU A 166 9.06 13.80 -11.64
CA GLU A 166 7.96 14.08 -12.58
C GLU A 166 7.10 12.82 -12.84
N LEU A 167 7.74 11.66 -13.06
CA LEU A 167 7.03 10.40 -13.27
C LEU A 167 6.22 10.01 -12.04
N LEU A 168 6.75 10.21 -10.83
CA LEU A 168 6.04 9.83 -9.60
C LEU A 168 4.80 10.67 -9.39
N GLU A 169 4.86 11.97 -9.65
CA GLU A 169 3.69 12.85 -9.57
C GLU A 169 2.63 12.48 -10.63
N GLU A 170 3.04 12.15 -11.86
CA GLU A 170 2.12 11.65 -12.89
C GLU A 170 1.44 10.34 -12.47
N LEU A 171 2.22 9.38 -11.96
CA LEU A 171 1.71 8.09 -11.50
C LEU A 171 0.72 8.26 -10.33
N LYS A 172 1.04 9.12 -9.36
CA LYS A 172 0.15 9.44 -8.23
C LYS A 172 -1.14 10.10 -8.69
N ALA A 173 -1.06 11.08 -9.59
CA ALA A 173 -2.24 11.77 -10.13
C ALA A 173 -3.15 10.80 -10.87
N LYS A 174 -2.59 9.98 -11.77
CA LYS A 174 -3.32 8.95 -12.52
C LYS A 174 -3.98 7.94 -11.58
N ALA A 175 -3.28 7.51 -10.52
CA ALA A 175 -3.82 6.52 -9.59
C ALA A 175 -4.91 7.09 -8.70
N THR A 176 -4.77 8.33 -8.26
CA THR A 176 -5.80 9.05 -7.50
C THR A 176 -7.07 9.23 -8.33
N GLN A 177 -6.92 9.59 -9.61
CA GLN A 177 -8.06 9.70 -10.52
C GLN A 177 -8.77 8.35 -10.71
N LYS A 178 -8.01 7.27 -10.96
CA LYS A 178 -8.59 5.93 -11.11
C LYS A 178 -9.30 5.44 -9.85
N LEU A 179 -8.74 5.73 -8.67
CA LEU A 179 -9.39 5.41 -7.40
C LEU A 179 -10.72 6.16 -7.23
N LYS A 180 -10.76 7.43 -7.63
CA LYS A 180 -11.99 8.22 -7.61
C LYS A 180 -13.05 7.63 -8.54
N GLU A 181 -12.68 7.27 -9.76
CA GLU A 181 -13.58 6.63 -10.73
C GLU A 181 -14.14 5.30 -10.18
N LEU A 182 -13.32 4.48 -9.52
CA LEU A 182 -13.75 3.22 -8.90
C LEU A 182 -14.72 3.44 -7.73
N LYS A 183 -14.51 4.48 -6.91
CA LYS A 183 -15.39 4.83 -5.78
C LYS A 183 -16.70 5.49 -6.21
N GLU A 184 -16.69 6.29 -7.28
CA GLU A 184 -17.92 6.89 -7.81
C GLU A 184 -18.84 5.83 -8.41
N ALA A 185 -18.28 4.76 -8.97
CA ALA A 185 -19.03 3.56 -9.37
C ALA A 185 -19.61 2.78 -8.16
N GLU A 186 -19.21 3.06 -6.91
CA GLU A 186 -19.81 2.43 -5.72
C GLU A 186 -21.17 3.03 -5.34
N ASN A 187 -21.39 4.31 -5.66
CA ASN A 187 -22.54 5.11 -5.22
C ASN A 187 -23.61 5.34 -6.30
N GLY A 188 -23.37 4.89 -7.53
CA GLY A 188 -24.33 4.93 -8.64
C GLY A 188 -25.01 3.59 -8.82
#